data_AF-S5YT19-F1
#
_entry.id   AF-S5YT19-F1
#
_cell.length_a   1.000
_cell.length_b   1.000
_cell.length_c   1.000
_cell.angle_alpha   90.00
_cell.angle_beta   90.00
_cell.angle_gamma   90.00
#
_symmetry.space_group_name_H-M   'P 1'
#
loop_
_entity.id
_entity.type
_entity.pdbx_description
1 polymer ?
#
loop_
_entity_poly.entity_id
_entity_poly.type
_entity_poly.pdbx_seq_one_letter_code
_entity_poly.pdbx_strand_id
1 'polypeptide(L)'
;VTGFYPAVRVSWTKNNEALKEDSLSQYRPNDDGTYNIFSSLPFTPQEGDIYSRTVNHVALDQPQTKTWEVDVDVPGVGPAVFCGVGLSLGLLGVAAGTFFLIK
;
A
#
# COMPACT_ATOMS: atom_id res chain seq x y z
N VAL A 1 -14.40 -12.88 0.91
CA VAL A 1 -14.60 -14.16 1.63
C VAL A 1 -15.42 -15.05 0.73
N THR A 2 -15.06 -16.32 0.58
CA THR A 2 -15.69 -17.24 -0.37
C THR A 2 -16.11 -18.52 0.31
N GLY A 3 -17.17 -19.17 -0.18
CA GLY A 3 -17.60 -20.50 0.27
C GLY A 3 -18.11 -20.53 1.72
N PHE A 4 -18.74 -19.46 2.21
CA PHE A 4 -19.19 -19.40 3.60
C PHE A 4 -20.70 -19.67 3.73
N TYR A 5 -21.09 -20.34 4.82
CA TYR A 5 -22.45 -20.47 5.29
C TYR A 5 -22.44 -20.77 6.80
N PRO A 6 -23.28 -20.16 7.65
CA PRO A 6 -24.22 -19.07 7.38
C PRO A 6 -23.46 -17.72 7.28
N ALA A 7 -24.13 -16.59 7.52
CA ALA A 7 -23.56 -15.25 7.41
C ALA A 7 -22.23 -15.05 8.16
N VAL A 8 -21.38 -14.19 7.61
CA VAL A 8 -20.04 -13.86 8.12
C VAL A 8 -19.98 -12.40 8.58
N ARG A 9 -19.17 -12.09 9.59
CA ARG A 9 -18.82 -10.70 9.95
C ARG A 9 -17.42 -10.38 9.45
N VAL A 10 -17.29 -9.22 8.82
CA VAL A 10 -16.00 -8.69 8.35
C VAL A 10 -15.82 -7.32 8.99
N SER A 11 -14.62 -7.04 9.48
CA SER A 11 -14.26 -5.73 10.03
C SER A 11 -12.86 -5.34 9.58
N TRP A 12 -12.62 -4.03 9.49
CA TRP A 12 -11.33 -3.46 9.13
C TRP A 12 -10.73 -2.66 10.29
N THR A 13 -9.41 -2.68 10.38
CA THR A 13 -8.65 -1.82 11.29
C THR A 13 -7.48 -1.17 10.55
N LYS A 14 -7.16 0.06 10.91
CA LYS A 14 -5.92 0.76 10.54
C LYS A 14 -5.09 0.95 11.80
N ASN A 15 -3.85 0.47 11.82
CA ASN A 15 -2.94 0.62 12.97
C ASN A 15 -3.58 0.17 14.30
N ASN A 16 -4.34 -0.93 14.27
CA ASN A 16 -5.14 -1.49 15.37
C ASN A 16 -6.39 -0.69 15.78
N GLU A 17 -6.72 0.40 15.10
CA GLU A 17 -7.94 1.17 15.31
C GLU A 17 -9.05 0.75 14.35
N ALA A 18 -10.27 0.58 14.85
CA ALA A 18 -11.41 0.16 14.04
C ALA A 18 -11.85 1.23 13.04
N LEU A 19 -12.03 0.84 11.78
CA LEU A 19 -12.54 1.71 10.72
C LEU A 19 -14.05 1.55 10.57
N LYS A 20 -14.75 2.64 10.22
CA LYS A 20 -16.19 2.66 9.93
C LYS A 20 -16.54 2.82 8.45
N GLU A 21 -15.56 3.15 7.62
CA GLU A 21 -15.75 3.49 6.20
C GLU A 21 -15.54 2.28 5.26
N ASP A 22 -15.77 1.07 5.74
CA ASP A 22 -15.73 -0.10 4.89
C ASP A 22 -17.05 -0.32 4.14
N SER A 23 -16.94 -0.95 2.98
CA SER A 23 -18.10 -1.31 2.17
C SER A 23 -18.14 -2.82 1.95
N LEU A 24 -19.35 -3.36 2.02
CA LEU A 24 -19.64 -4.76 1.77
C LEU A 24 -20.47 -4.89 0.49
N SER A 25 -20.08 -5.81 -0.39
CA SER A 25 -20.92 -6.16 -1.53
C SER A 25 -22.16 -6.93 -1.08
N GLN A 26 -23.15 -7.04 -1.97
CA GLN A 26 -24.23 -8.01 -1.80
C GLN A 26 -23.68 -9.44 -1.74
N TYR A 27 -24.39 -10.33 -1.05
CA TYR A 27 -24.08 -11.77 -1.03
C TYR A 27 -24.30 -12.36 -2.42
N ARG A 28 -23.29 -13.10 -2.90
CA ARG A 28 -23.34 -13.82 -4.17
C ARG A 28 -23.51 -15.30 -3.87
N PRO A 29 -24.65 -15.93 -4.19
CA PRO A 29 -24.86 -17.35 -3.95
C PRO A 29 -24.00 -18.20 -4.90
N ASN A 30 -23.58 -19.36 -4.41
CA ASN A 30 -22.94 -20.43 -5.18
C ASN A 30 -23.92 -21.61 -5.35
N ASP A 31 -23.67 -22.48 -6.33
CA ASP A 31 -24.52 -23.64 -6.62
C ASP A 31 -24.51 -24.70 -5.50
N ASP A 32 -23.49 -24.71 -4.66
CA ASP A 32 -23.31 -25.61 -3.52
C ASP A 32 -24.05 -25.15 -2.24
N GLY A 33 -24.82 -24.05 -2.33
CA GLY A 33 -25.56 -23.47 -1.20
C GLY A 33 -24.74 -22.55 -0.30
N THR A 34 -23.48 -22.28 -0.64
CA THR A 34 -22.64 -21.29 0.06
C THR A 34 -22.74 -19.90 -0.57
N TYR A 35 -22.12 -18.91 0.09
CA TYR A 35 -22.08 -17.53 -0.40
C TYR A 35 -20.64 -17.01 -0.55
N ASN A 36 -20.50 -16.00 -1.40
CA ASN A 36 -19.31 -15.16 -1.55
C ASN A 36 -19.65 -13.70 -1.25
N ILE A 37 -18.71 -12.96 -0.68
CA ILE A 37 -18.82 -11.51 -0.39
C ILE A 37 -17.47 -10.83 -0.57
N PHE A 38 -17.51 -9.62 -1.13
CA PHE A 38 -16.37 -8.72 -1.23
C PHE A 38 -16.47 -7.62 -0.18
N SER A 39 -15.33 -7.28 0.39
CA SER A 39 -15.20 -6.15 1.31
C SER A 39 -14.12 -5.23 0.77
N SER A 40 -14.45 -3.96 0.64
CA SER A 40 -13.60 -2.94 0.04
C SER A 40 -13.44 -1.78 1.01
N LEU A 41 -12.21 -1.30 1.15
CA LEU A 41 -11.85 -0.17 1.99
C LEU A 41 -11.16 0.89 1.09
N PRO A 42 -11.80 2.03 0.82
CA PRO A 42 -11.11 3.15 0.17
C PRO A 42 -10.16 3.81 1.17
N PHE A 43 -8.91 4.09 0.75
CA PHE A 43 -7.94 4.80 1.57
C PHE A 43 -6.89 5.51 0.71
N THR A 44 -6.23 6.50 1.30
CA THR A 44 -5.01 7.10 0.74
C THR A 44 -3.80 6.39 1.36
N PRO A 45 -2.93 5.75 0.56
CA PRO A 45 -1.76 5.04 1.09
C PRO A 45 -0.81 6.03 1.78
N GLN A 46 -0.39 5.71 3.01
CA GLN A 46 0.69 6.40 3.72
C GLN A 46 1.69 5.36 4.18
N GLU A 47 2.98 5.67 4.00
CA GLU A 47 4.07 4.77 4.37
C GLU A 47 3.99 4.37 5.84
N GLY A 48 4.10 3.07 6.12
CA GLY A 48 4.03 2.52 7.47
C GLY A 48 2.61 2.31 8.01
N ASP A 49 1.56 2.66 7.27
CA ASP A 49 0.20 2.27 7.66
C ASP A 49 -0.02 0.76 7.52
N ILE A 50 -0.64 0.17 8.55
CA ILE A 50 -0.98 -1.25 8.60
C ILE A 50 -2.49 -1.40 8.59
N TYR A 51 -3.02 -2.00 7.52
CA TYR A 51 -4.42 -2.33 7.39
C TYR A 51 -4.64 -3.81 7.69
N SER A 52 -5.64 -4.12 8.51
CA SER A 52 -6.00 -5.50 8.81
C SER A 52 -7.49 -5.74 8.59
N ARG A 53 -7.84 -6.88 7.97
CA ARG A 53 -9.21 -7.36 7.77
C ARG A 53 -9.42 -8.61 8.61
N THR A 54 -10.35 -8.53 9.54
CA THR A 54 -10.74 -9.64 10.41
C THR A 54 -12.04 -10.25 9.92
N VAL A 55 -12.07 -11.57 9.80
CA VAL A 55 -13.24 -12.36 9.41
C VAL A 55 -13.64 -13.23 10.59
N ASN A 56 -14.87 -13.08 11.05
CA ASN A 56 -15.45 -13.89 12.11
C ASN A 56 -16.63 -14.69 11.55
N HIS A 57 -16.57 -16.01 11.74
CA HIS A 57 -17.55 -16.96 11.26
C HIS A 57 -17.74 -18.08 12.28
N VAL A 58 -18.95 -18.64 12.38
CA VAL A 58 -19.28 -19.68 13.37
C VAL A 58 -18.50 -20.98 13.18
N ALA A 59 -18.03 -21.27 11.96
CA ALA A 59 -17.22 -22.44 11.67
C ALA A 59 -15.72 -22.23 11.99
N LEU A 60 -15.32 -21.04 12.42
CA LEU A 60 -13.95 -20.74 12.81
C LEU A 60 -13.83 -20.76 14.34
N ASP A 61 -12.87 -21.52 14.87
CA ASP A 61 -12.55 -21.52 16.31
C ASP A 61 -12.07 -20.14 16.79
N GLN A 62 -11.40 -19.40 15.90
CA GLN A 62 -10.89 -18.06 16.15
C GLN A 62 -11.04 -17.17 14.91
N PRO A 63 -11.21 -15.83 15.08
CA PRO A 63 -11.26 -14.91 13.95
C PRO A 63 -10.00 -14.98 13.08
N GLN A 64 -10.17 -14.90 11.77
CA GLN A 64 -9.06 -14.89 10.82
C GLN A 64 -8.74 -13.47 10.37
N THR A 65 -7.52 -13.02 10.66
CA THR A 65 -7.03 -11.69 10.29
C THR A 65 -6.03 -11.78 9.14
N LYS A 66 -6.22 -10.93 8.13
CA LYS A 66 -5.24 -10.72 7.07
C LYS A 66 -4.75 -9.27 7.14
N THR A 67 -3.45 -9.07 7.01
CA THR A 67 -2.79 -7.77 7.17
C THR A 67 -2.07 -7.35 5.89
N TRP A 68 -2.06 -6.05 5.63
CA TRP A 68 -1.38 -5.38 4.53
C TRP A 68 -0.65 -4.16 5.07
N GLU A 69 0.65 -4.08 4.81
CA GLU A 69 1.47 -2.91 5.13
C GLU A 69 1.63 -2.07 3.86
N VAL A 70 1.54 -0.75 4.00
CA VAL A 70 1.70 0.18 2.90
C VAL A 70 3.18 0.51 2.73
N ASP A 71 3.73 0.05 1.61
CA ASP A 71 5.03 0.45 1.09
C ASP A 71 4.82 1.50 -0.01
N VAL A 72 5.36 2.71 0.19
CA VAL A 72 5.28 3.80 -0.79
C VAL A 72 6.64 3.89 -1.46
N ASP A 73 6.68 3.61 -2.77
CA ASP A 73 7.91 3.74 -3.55
C ASP A 73 8.32 5.21 -3.60
N VAL A 74 9.30 5.58 -2.77
CA VAL A 74 9.80 6.95 -2.72
C VAL A 74 10.64 7.19 -3.98
N PRO A 75 10.35 8.22 -4.80
CA PRO A 75 11.10 8.47 -6.01
C PRO A 75 12.59 8.62 -5.68
N GLY A 76 13.41 7.75 -6.28
CA GLY A 76 14.83 7.68 -5.99
C GLY A 76 15.55 9.00 -6.28
N VAL A 77 16.40 9.44 -5.36
CA VAL A 77 17.17 10.69 -5.48
C VAL A 77 18.31 10.59 -6.50
N GLY A 78 18.58 9.39 -7.04
CA GLY A 78 19.70 9.08 -7.93
C GLY A 78 19.88 10.03 -9.12
N PRO A 79 18.85 10.29 -9.95
CA PRO A 79 18.96 11.20 -11.10
C PRO A 79 19.28 12.64 -10.69
N ALA A 80 18.73 13.13 -9.59
CA ALA A 80 18.97 14.47 -9.08
C ALA A 80 20.41 14.65 -8.59
N VAL A 81 20.94 13.66 -7.85
CA VAL A 81 22.33 13.64 -7.38
C VAL A 81 23.30 13.57 -8.55
N PHE A 82 23.05 12.70 -9.53
CA PHE A 82 23.90 12.57 -10.72
C PHE A 82 23.98 13.89 -11.50
N CYS A 83 22.84 14.54 -11.73
CA CYS A 83 22.79 15.83 -12.41
C CYS A 83 23.55 16.91 -11.63
N GLY A 84 23.32 17.02 -10.32
CA GLY A 84 24.00 17.99 -9.47
C GLY A 84 25.53 17.84 -9.48
N VAL A 85 26.03 16.61 -9.34
CA VAL A 85 27.48 16.32 -9.38
C VAL A 85 28.05 16.61 -10.77
N GLY A 86 27.38 16.16 -11.84
CA GLY A 86 27.80 16.37 -13.22
C GLY A 86 27.92 17.86 -13.59
N LEU A 87 26.93 18.67 -13.21
CA LEU A 87 26.94 20.12 -13.42
C LEU A 87 28.09 20.80 -12.66
N SER A 88 28.32 20.40 -11.41
CA SER A 88 29.39 20.95 -10.57
C SER A 88 30.77 20.70 -11.19
N LEU A 89 31.05 19.46 -11.58
CA LEU A 89 32.31 19.08 -12.22
C LEU A 89 32.48 19.74 -13.60
N GLY A 90 31.39 19.85 -14.37
CA GLY A 90 31.39 20.54 -15.66
C GLY A 90 31.78 22.02 -15.53
N LEU A 91 31.17 22.74 -14.59
CA LEU A 91 31.48 24.16 -14.34
C LEU A 91 32.92 24.36 -13.86
N LEU A 92 33.40 23.50 -12.96
CA LEU A 92 34.81 23.52 -12.51
C LEU A 92 35.78 23.27 -13.66
N GLY A 93 35.46 22.33 -14.56
CA GLY A 93 36.25 22.06 -15.75
C GLY A 93 36.32 23.26 -16.71
N VAL A 94 35.19 23.93 -16.94
CA VAL A 94 35.14 25.14 -17.78
C VAL A 94 35.95 26.29 -17.14
N ALA A 95 35.84 26.50 -15.84
CA ALA A 95 36.59 27.54 -15.14
C ALA A 95 38.11 27.27 -15.17
N ALA A 96 38.54 26.03 -14.90
CA ALA A 96 39.95 25.65 -14.99
C ALA A 96 40.49 25.77 -16.42
N GLY A 97 39.73 25.30 -17.42
CA GLY A 97 40.12 25.36 -18.83
C GLY A 97 40.29 26.79 -19.33
N THR A 98 39.37 27.69 -18.99
CA THR A 98 39.49 29.12 -19.34
C THR A 98 40.69 29.77 -18.66
N PHE A 99 40.98 29.44 -17.39
CA PHE A 99 42.17 29.93 -16.70
C PHE A 99 43.48 29.54 -17.41
N PHE A 100 43.63 28.27 -17.81
CA PHE A 100 44.82 27.80 -18.53
C PHE A 100 44.94 28.35 -19.96
N LEU A 101 43.83 28.67 -20.63
CA LEU A 101 43.87 29.23 -22.00
C LEU A 101 44.23 30.72 -22.05
N ILE A 102 43.96 31.46 -20.97
CA ILE A 102 44.15 32.92 -20.91
C ILE A 102 45.49 33.29 -20.25
N LYS A 103 46.10 32.38 -19.49
CA LYS A 103 47.33 32.59 -18.71
C LYS A 103 48.58 32.11 -19.44
#